data_AF-A0A7X7DBH7-F1
#
_entry.id   AF-A0A7X7DBH7-F1
#
_cell.length_a   1.000
_cell.length_b   1.000
_cell.length_c   1.000
_cell.angle_alpha   90.00
_cell.angle_beta   90.00
_cell.angle_gamma   90.00
#
_symmetry.space_group_name_H-M   'P 1'
#
loop_
_entity.id
_entity.type
_entity.pdbx_description
1 polymer ?
#
loop_
_entity_poly.entity_id
_entity_poly.type
_entity_poly.pdbx_seq_one_letter_code
_entity_poly.pdbx_strand_id
1 'polypeptide(L)' 'MSTSAMIWMFLCILTGFVCMVTGAAGFRAGWRQHVWIGWVVAAFFFLTVLPVVLALTIGLKHG' A
#
# COMPACT_ATOMS: atom_id res chain seq x y z
N MET A 1 13.45 -2.46 -16.03
CA MET A 1 13.00 -2.31 -14.62
C MET A 1 14.04 -2.95 -13.71
N SER A 2 14.71 -2.19 -12.85
CA SER A 2 15.75 -2.75 -11.97
C SER A 2 15.15 -3.69 -10.93
N THR A 3 15.86 -4.77 -10.56
CA THR A 3 15.47 -5.71 -9.49
C THR A 3 15.12 -4.99 -8.20
N SER A 4 15.86 -3.91 -7.88
CA SER A 4 15.57 -3.04 -6.73
C SER A 4 14.17 -2.40 -6.79
N ALA A 5 13.72 -1.95 -7.96
CA ALA A 5 12.41 -1.34 -8.14
C ALA A 5 11.27 -2.36 -8.01
N MET A 6 11.48 -3.59 -8.50
CA MET A 6 10.53 -4.69 -8.30
C MET A 6 10.39 -5.06 -6.83
N ILE A 7 11.51 -5.11 -6.08
CA ILE A 7 11.50 -5.34 -4.63
C ILE A 7 10.72 -4.25 -3.91
N TRP A 8 10.94 -2.97 -4.26
CA TRP A 8 10.20 -1.86 -3.67
C TRP A 8 8.69 -1.91 -3.96
N MET A 9 8.28 -2.25 -5.18
CA MET A 9 6.86 -2.43 -5.50
C MET A 9 6.25 -3.59 -4.73
N PHE A 10 6.95 -4.72 -4.63
CA PHE A 10 6.50 -5.87 -3.85
C PHE A 10 6.31 -5.52 -2.38
N LEU A 11 7.27 -4.81 -1.77
CA LEU A 11 7.16 -4.36 -0.38
C LEU A 11 5.97 -3.41 -0.17
N CYS A 12 5.73 -2.47 -1.09
CA CYS A 12 4.56 -1.60 -1.01
C CYS A 12 3.25 -2.40 -1.03
N ILE A 13 3.15 -3.38 -1.93
CA ILE A 13 1.97 -4.25 -2.04
C ILE A 13 1.79 -5.08 -0.77
N LEU A 14 2.87 -5.67 -0.24
CA LEU A 14 2.84 -6.47 0.98
C LEU A 14 2.40 -5.62 2.18
N THR A 15 2.97 -4.43 2.35
CA THR A 15 2.56 -3.50 3.42
C THR A 15 1.10 -3.10 3.27
N GLY A 16 0.65 -2.79 2.05
CA GLY A 16 -0.75 -2.47 1.78
C GLY A 16 -1.70 -3.61 2.12
N PHE A 17 -1.33 -4.85 1.81
CA PHE A 17 -2.09 -6.03 2.20
C PHE A 17 -2.18 -6.19 3.73
N VAL A 18 -1.05 -6.03 4.44
CA VAL A 18 -1.02 -6.07 5.91
C VAL A 18 -1.93 -5.01 6.49
N CYS A 19 -1.87 -3.76 6.01
CA CYS A 19 -2.76 -2.69 6.44
C CYS A 19 -4.24 -3.04 6.22
N MET A 20 -4.57 -3.67 5.09
CA MET A 20 -5.96 -4.06 4.80
C MET A 20 -6.44 -5.16 5.78
N VAL A 21 -5.61 -6.17 6.03
CA VAL A 21 -5.90 -7.23 7.01
C VAL A 21 -6.06 -6.64 8.41
N THR A 22 -5.18 -5.72 8.82
CA THR A 22 -5.29 -5.02 10.11
C THR A 22 -6.56 -4.19 10.20
N GLY A 23 -6.94 -3.47 9.15
CA GLY A 23 -8.20 -2.72 9.09
C GLY A 23 -9.43 -3.63 9.21
N ALA A 24 -9.46 -4.72 8.44
CA ALA A 24 -10.56 -5.70 8.49
C ALA A 24 -10.64 -6.43 9.84
N ALA A 25 -9.50 -6.83 10.41
CA ALA A 25 -9.43 -7.43 11.73
C ALA A 25 -9.85 -6.44 12.82
N GLY A 26 -9.42 -5.18 12.73
CA GLY A 26 -9.80 -4.10 13.64
C GLY A 26 -11.30 -3.80 13.60
N PHE A 27 -11.91 -3.78 12.41
CA PHE A 27 -13.36 -3.68 12.26
C PHE A 27 -14.06 -4.85 12.98
N ARG A 28 -13.59 -6.08 12.75
CA ARG A 28 -14.17 -7.28 13.37
C ARG A 28 -13.95 -7.34 14.89
N ALA A 29 -12.86 -6.78 15.39
CA ALA A 29 -12.52 -6.68 16.81
C ALA A 29 -13.23 -5.52 17.52
N GLY A 30 -14.05 -4.73 16.81
CA GLY A 30 -14.80 -3.61 17.41
C GLY A 30 -13.93 -2.40 17.74
N TRP A 31 -12.82 -2.19 17.00
CA TRP A 31 -12.01 -0.97 17.16
C TRP A 31 -12.84 0.27 16.85
N ARG A 32 -12.43 1.40 17.45
CA ARG A 32 -13.05 2.69 17.15
C ARG A 32 -13.01 2.97 15.65
N GLN A 33 -14.09 3.56 15.14
CA GLN A 33 -14.32 3.73 13.70
C GLN A 33 -13.14 4.39 12.97
N HIS A 34 -12.59 5.46 13.54
CA HIS A 34 -11.45 6.19 12.97
C HIS A 34 -10.17 5.35 12.91
N VAL A 35 -9.97 4.39 13.82
CA VAL A 35 -8.75 3.58 13.87
C VAL A 35 -8.74 2.58 12.72
N TRP A 36 -9.78 1.75 12.58
CA TRP A 36 -9.79 0.74 11.53
C TRP A 36 -9.91 1.36 10.13
N ILE A 37 -10.63 2.48 9.98
CA ILE A 37 -10.68 3.25 8.73
C ILE A 37 -9.29 3.82 8.39
N GLY A 38 -8.55 4.32 9.38
CA GLY A 38 -7.17 4.78 9.15
C GLY A 38 -6.28 3.71 8.54
N TRP A 39 -6.39 2.46 9.01
CA TRP A 39 -5.69 1.31 8.41
C TRP A 39 -6.13 1.00 6.99
N VAL A 40 -7.43 1.12 6.69
CA VAL A 40 -7.95 0.94 5.33
C VAL A 40 -7.44 2.02 4.38
N VAL A 41 -7.42 3.29 4.82
CA VAL A 41 -6.87 4.40 4.03
C VAL A 41 -5.38 4.19 3.76
N ALA A 42 -4.61 3.76 4.76
CA ALA A 42 -3.20 3.40 4.58
C ALA A 42 -3.04 2.26 3.57
N ALA A 43 -3.88 1.23 3.65
CA ALA A 43 -3.87 0.12 2.69
C ALA A 43 -4.08 0.61 1.25
N PHE A 44 -5.07 1.47 1.01
CA PHE A 44 -5.29 2.07 -0.30
C PHE A 44 -4.08 2.85 -0.79
N PHE A 45 -3.46 3.65 0.08
CA PHE A 45 -2.27 4.43 -0.28
C PHE A 45 -1.10 3.54 -0.72
N PHE A 46 -0.80 2.48 0.03
CA PHE A 46 0.28 1.54 -0.27
C PHE A 46 0.00 0.65 -1.50
N LEU A 47 -1.27 0.31 -1.76
CA LEU A 47 -1.66 -0.52 -2.90
C LEU A 47 -1.83 0.25 -4.21
N THR A 48 -2.05 1.57 -4.15
CA THR A 48 -2.40 2.36 -5.35
C THR A 48 -1.43 3.52 -5.58
N VAL A 49 -1.37 4.48 -4.66
CA VAL A 49 -0.63 5.73 -4.85
C VAL A 49 0.85 5.47 -5.00
N LEU A 50 1.45 4.69 -4.08
CA LEU A 50 2.88 4.39 -4.13
C LEU A 50 3.30 3.60 -5.39
N PRO A 51 2.61 2.50 -5.77
CA PRO A 51 2.91 1.78 -7.02
C PRO A 51 2.77 2.64 -8.27
N VAL A 52 1.75 3.51 -8.34
CA VAL A 52 1.55 4.42 -9.47
C VAL A 52 2.69 5.44 -9.55
N VAL A 53 3.06 6.07 -8.44
CA VAL A 53 4.18 7.03 -8.40
C VAL A 53 5.50 6.35 -8.77
N LEU A 54 5.76 5.15 -8.26
CA LEU A 54 6.95 4.36 -8.63
C LEU A 54 6.96 4.03 -10.12
N ALA A 55 5.84 3.56 -10.68
CA ALA A 55 5.72 3.24 -12.10
C ALA A 55 5.96 4.47 -12.98
N LEU A 56 5.36 5.62 -12.63
CA LEU A 56 5.57 6.89 -13.34
C LEU A 56 7.04 7.35 -13.27
N THR A 57 7.66 7.25 -12.10
CA THR A 57 9.07 7.63 -11.91
C THR A 57 10.00 6.75 -12.75
N ILE A 58 9.70 5.45 -12.87
CA ILE A 58 10.47 4.53 -13.70
C ILE A 58 10.25 4.85 -15.18
N GLY A 59 9.01 5.10 -15.61
CA GLY A 59 8.67 5.44 -16.99
C GLY A 59 9.32 6.75 -17.45
N LEU A 60 9.28 7.79 -16.63
CA LEU A 60 9.92 9.09 -16.92
C LEU A 60 11.45 9.03 -16.99
N LYS A 61 12.08 8.06 -16.33
CA LYS A 61 13.55 7.87 -16.38
C LYS A 61 14.03 7.14 -17.64
N HIS A 62 13.13 6.49 -18.39
CA HIS A 62 13.48 5.71 -19.58
C HIS A 62 12.93 6.32 -20.88
N GLY A 63 12.17 7.41 -20.80
CA GLY A 63 11.60 8.15 -21.93
C GLY A 63 12.44 9.34 -22.35
#